data_AF-A0A966XXM9-F1
#
_entry.id   AF-A0A966XXM9-F1
#
_cell.length_a   1.000
_cell.length_b   1.000
_cell.length_c   1.000
_cell.angle_alpha   90.00
_cell.angle_beta   90.00
_cell.angle_gamma   90.00
#
_symmetry.space_group_name_H-M   'P 1'
#
loop_
_entity.id
_entity.type
_entity.pdbx_description
1 polymer ?
#
loop_
_entity_poly.entity_id
_entity_poly.type
_entity_poly.pdbx_seq_one_letter_code
_entity_poly.pdbx_strand_id
1 'polypeptide(L)'
;MYGRYLGYYFLNILAWLVAIAAAFAIVGGTVGEFGLSWEEIRDLFTAPSVRTVLVAAAIAVGVYLLFSLLILPLRCWWQAYWFRYLVSHSRAGNVLFATAITTWQMWGFLVLNYLIVVVTLGLGWPWVMHRTLRLIAGELWLYGAPEGTSVRQPADRAPGFGEGLLDMFDVSGI
;
A
#
# COMPACT_ATOMS: atom_id res chain seq x y z
N MET A 1 3.46 -16.73 -10.85
CA MET A 1 3.30 -15.37 -10.25
C MET A 1 2.30 -14.52 -11.03
N TYR A 2 2.49 -14.34 -12.34
CA TYR A 2 1.71 -13.43 -13.16
C TYR A 2 0.19 -13.66 -13.14
N GLY A 3 -0.31 -14.90 -13.16
CA GLY A 3 -1.76 -15.16 -13.16
C GLY A 3 -2.51 -14.67 -11.93
N ARG A 4 -1.95 -14.85 -10.72
CA ARG A 4 -2.57 -14.35 -9.47
C ARG A 4 -2.44 -12.84 -9.32
N TYR A 5 -1.35 -12.26 -9.80
CA TYR A 5 -1.17 -10.81 -9.87
C TYR A 5 -2.17 -10.16 -10.84
N LEU A 6 -2.33 -10.75 -12.02
CA LEU A 6 -3.29 -10.32 -13.03
C LEU A 6 -4.72 -10.43 -12.48
N GLY A 7 -5.04 -11.54 -11.80
CA GLY A 7 -6.32 -11.71 -11.10
C GLY A 7 -6.58 -10.65 -10.04
N TYR A 8 -5.59 -10.32 -9.20
CA TYR A 8 -5.70 -9.21 -8.25
C TYR A 8 -5.94 -7.88 -8.95
N TYR A 9 -5.23 -7.61 -10.05
CA TYR A 9 -5.37 -6.37 -10.81
C TYR A 9 -6.77 -6.24 -11.42
N PHE A 10 -7.28 -7.31 -12.04
CA PHE A 10 -8.65 -7.34 -12.56
C PHE A 10 -9.71 -7.25 -11.46
N LEU A 11 -9.51 -7.91 -10.31
CA LEU A 11 -10.38 -7.77 -9.14
C LEU A 11 -10.37 -6.34 -8.59
N ASN A 12 -9.21 -5.68 -8.61
CA ASN A 12 -9.09 -4.29 -8.20
C ASN A 12 -9.84 -3.37 -9.17
N ILE A 13 -9.66 -3.55 -10.48
CA ILE A 13 -10.42 -2.81 -11.50
C ILE A 13 -11.93 -3.06 -11.34
N LEU A 14 -12.34 -4.31 -11.14
CA LEU A 14 -13.74 -4.65 -10.91
C LEU A 14 -14.28 -3.97 -9.65
N ALA A 15 -13.50 -3.94 -8.56
CA ALA A 15 -13.87 -3.22 -7.34
C ALA A 15 -13.99 -1.71 -7.59
N TRP A 16 -13.12 -1.11 -8.40
CA TRP A 16 -13.25 0.28 -8.86
C TRP A 16 -14.53 0.50 -9.66
N LEU A 17 -14.84 -0.38 -10.61
CA LEU A 17 -16.06 -0.28 -11.42
C LEU A 17 -17.32 -0.42 -10.57
N VAL A 18 -17.35 -1.38 -9.64
CA VAL A 18 -18.46 -1.56 -8.70
C VAL A 18 -18.60 -0.35 -7.78
N ALA A 19 -17.49 0.20 -7.28
CA ALA A 19 -17.54 1.38 -6.42
C ALA A 19 -18.02 2.63 -7.18
N ILE A 20 -17.61 2.81 -8.43
CA ILE A 20 -18.11 3.88 -9.31
C ILE A 20 -19.60 3.68 -9.56
N ALA A 21 -20.03 2.46 -9.91
CA ALA A 21 -21.45 2.16 -10.14
C ALA A 21 -22.28 2.38 -8.87
N ALA A 22 -21.78 1.98 -7.70
CA ALA A 22 -22.40 2.23 -6.40
C ALA A 22 -22.45 3.72 -6.09
N ALA A 23 -21.39 4.48 -6.35
CA ALA A 23 -21.38 5.94 -6.17
C ALA A 23 -22.40 6.62 -7.10
N PHE A 24 -22.50 6.20 -8.36
CA PHE A 24 -23.51 6.70 -9.29
C PHE A 24 -24.93 6.31 -8.89
N ALA A 25 -25.15 5.09 -8.40
CA ALA A 25 -26.45 4.63 -7.91
C ALA A 25 -26.85 5.36 -6.63
N ILE A 26 -25.90 5.60 -5.72
CA ILE A 26 -26.10 6.42 -4.52
C ILE A 26 -26.41 7.84 -4.96
N VAL A 27 -25.58 8.51 -5.77
CA VAL A 27 -25.85 9.89 -6.22
C VAL A 27 -27.18 9.99 -6.97
N GLY A 28 -27.49 9.04 -7.87
CA GLY A 28 -28.75 9.03 -8.63
C GLY A 28 -29.99 8.71 -7.78
N GLY A 29 -29.87 7.86 -6.76
CA GLY A 29 -30.97 7.51 -5.84
C GLY A 29 -31.13 8.50 -4.68
N THR A 30 -30.05 9.11 -4.21
CA THR A 30 -30.03 10.04 -3.07
C THR A 30 -30.48 11.46 -3.41
N VAL A 31 -30.57 11.83 -4.70
CA VAL A 31 -31.22 13.08 -5.14
C VAL A 31 -32.68 13.17 -4.66
N GLY A 32 -33.35 12.03 -4.43
CA GLY A 32 -34.70 11.98 -3.88
C GLY A 32 -34.79 11.90 -2.36
N GLU A 33 -33.89 11.16 -1.69
CA GLU A 33 -34.04 10.79 -0.27
C GLU A 33 -33.23 11.65 0.72
N PHE A 34 -32.13 12.29 0.31
CA PHE A 34 -31.27 13.10 1.20
C PHE A 34 -31.43 14.62 1.03
N GLY A 35 -32.38 15.07 0.20
CA GLY A 35 -32.65 16.49 -0.03
C GLY A 35 -31.60 17.23 -0.88
N LEU A 36 -30.67 16.50 -1.50
CA LEU A 36 -29.69 17.06 -2.44
C LEU A 36 -30.36 17.31 -3.79
N SER A 37 -30.77 18.55 -4.05
CA SER A 37 -31.45 18.90 -5.29
C SER A 37 -30.47 18.96 -6.46
N TRP A 38 -30.98 18.72 -7.67
CA TRP A 38 -30.20 18.89 -8.90
C TRP A 38 -29.71 20.35 -9.09
N GLU A 39 -30.34 21.29 -8.40
CA GLU A 39 -29.95 22.69 -8.35
C GLU A 39 -28.71 22.90 -7.48
N GLU A 40 -28.57 22.23 -6.33
CA GLU A 40 -27.35 22.30 -5.50
C GLU A 40 -26.12 21.75 -6.21
N ILE A 41 -26.28 20.72 -7.05
CA ILE A 41 -25.20 20.19 -7.90
C ILE A 41 -24.84 21.18 -9.00
N ARG A 42 -25.83 21.87 -9.60
CA ARG A 42 -25.59 22.88 -10.62
C ARG A 42 -24.89 24.11 -10.04
N ASP A 43 -25.34 24.58 -8.88
CA ASP A 43 -24.77 25.72 -8.16
C ASP A 43 -23.31 25.50 -7.77
N LEU A 44 -22.90 24.26 -7.49
CA LEU A 44 -21.50 23.90 -7.29
C LEU A 44 -20.61 24.27 -8.49
N PHE A 45 -21.12 24.14 -9.72
CA PHE A 45 -20.39 24.42 -10.95
C PHE A 45 -20.59 25.86 -11.46
N THR A 46 -21.65 26.56 -11.08
CA THR A 46 -21.99 27.90 -11.61
C THR A 46 -21.70 29.04 -10.65
N ALA A 47 -21.85 28.86 -9.34
CA ALA A 47 -21.59 29.90 -8.33
C ALA A 47 -21.20 29.26 -6.99
N PRO A 48 -19.91 28.87 -6.80
CA PRO A 48 -19.49 28.16 -5.60
C PRO A 48 -19.62 29.05 -4.36
N SER A 49 -20.65 28.81 -3.57
CA SER A 49 -20.79 29.37 -2.23
C SER A 49 -20.00 28.52 -1.22
N VAL A 50 -19.56 29.12 -0.11
CA VAL A 50 -18.79 28.41 0.94
C VAL A 50 -19.54 27.17 1.44
N ARG A 51 -20.87 27.23 1.58
CA ARG A 51 -21.72 26.09 1.97
C ARG A 51 -21.64 24.95 0.95
N THR A 52 -21.77 25.26 -0.35
CA THR A 52 -21.71 24.24 -1.42
C THR A 52 -20.33 23.57 -1.49
N VAL A 53 -19.25 24.32 -1.28
CA VAL A 53 -17.88 23.76 -1.24
C VAL A 53 -17.71 22.80 -0.06
N LEU A 54 -18.22 23.15 1.13
CA LEU A 54 -18.13 22.29 2.32
C LEU A 54 -18.93 20.99 2.17
N VAL A 55 -20.13 21.06 1.61
CA VAL A 55 -20.96 19.86 1.35
C VAL A 55 -20.29 18.95 0.32
N ALA A 56 -19.78 19.51 -0.79
CA ALA A 56 -19.07 18.74 -1.79
C ALA A 56 -17.79 18.08 -1.22
N ALA A 57 -17.04 18.80 -0.38
CA ALA A 57 -15.88 18.24 0.31
C ALA A 57 -16.26 17.09 1.25
N ALA A 58 -17.35 17.24 2.02
CA ALA A 58 -17.85 16.18 2.90
C ALA A 58 -18.27 14.93 2.12
N ILE A 59 -18.96 15.10 0.99
CA ILE A 59 -19.33 13.98 0.09
C ILE A 59 -18.07 13.32 -0.48
N ALA A 60 -17.10 14.10 -0.97
CA ALA A 60 -15.85 13.57 -1.49
C ALA A 60 -15.07 12.77 -0.44
N VAL A 61 -15.00 13.26 0.79
CA VAL A 61 -14.39 12.55 1.92
C VAL A 61 -15.17 11.26 2.24
N GLY A 62 -16.50 11.32 2.27
CA GLY A 62 -17.36 10.15 2.50
C GLY A 62 -17.16 9.06 1.45
N VAL A 63 -17.14 9.44 0.17
CA VAL A 63 -16.86 8.53 -0.96
C VAL A 63 -15.45 7.95 -0.85
N TYR A 64 -14.44 8.76 -0.48
CA TYR A 64 -13.08 8.29 -0.30
C TYR A 64 -12.94 7.26 0.83
N LEU A 65 -13.62 7.47 1.97
CA LEU A 65 -13.65 6.53 3.09
C LEU A 65 -14.41 5.25 2.72
N LEU A 66 -15.59 5.43 2.10
CA LEU A 66 -16.31 4.52 1.22
C LEU A 66 -15.39 3.49 0.57
N PHE A 67 -14.68 4.04 -0.40
CA PHE A 67 -13.82 3.36 -1.31
C PHE A 67 -12.65 2.65 -0.61
N SER A 68 -12.02 3.36 0.33
CA SER A 68 -10.90 2.83 1.12
C SER A 68 -11.30 1.59 1.91
N LEU A 69 -12.50 1.57 2.48
CA LEU A 69 -13.01 0.44 3.25
C LEU A 69 -13.30 -0.79 2.38
N LEU A 70 -13.91 -0.60 1.21
CA LEU A 70 -14.27 -1.70 0.29
C LEU A 70 -13.04 -2.47 -0.22
N ILE A 71 -11.94 -1.75 -0.46
CA ILE A 71 -10.72 -2.33 -1.03
C ILE A 71 -9.76 -2.88 0.03
N LEU A 72 -9.93 -2.47 1.29
CA LEU A 72 -9.06 -2.85 2.38
C LEU A 72 -8.89 -4.38 2.52
N PRO A 73 -9.93 -5.22 2.48
CA PRO A 73 -9.78 -6.68 2.57
C PRO A 73 -8.94 -7.26 1.43
N LEU A 74 -9.18 -6.79 0.20
CA LEU A 74 -8.46 -7.21 -1.00
C LEU A 74 -6.98 -6.83 -0.92
N ARG A 75 -6.68 -5.61 -0.45
CA ARG A 75 -5.29 -5.15 -0.22
C ARG A 75 -4.59 -5.97 0.85
N CYS A 76 -5.25 -6.22 1.99
CA CYS A 76 -4.66 -7.00 3.07
C CYS A 76 -4.31 -8.43 2.63
N TRP A 77 -5.22 -9.08 1.90
CA TRP A 77 -4.98 -10.41 1.35
C TRP A 77 -3.80 -10.41 0.38
N TRP A 78 -3.78 -9.47 -0.55
CA TRP A 78 -2.72 -9.37 -1.56
C TRP A 78 -1.36 -9.06 -0.96
N GLN A 79 -1.27 -8.08 -0.05
CA GLN A 79 -0.01 -7.72 0.60
C GLN A 79 0.58 -8.89 1.40
N ALA A 80 -0.26 -9.62 2.15
CA ALA A 80 0.18 -10.80 2.88
C ALA A 80 0.65 -11.92 1.93
N TYR A 81 -0.08 -12.16 0.85
CA TYR A 81 0.31 -13.14 -0.17
C TYR A 81 1.62 -12.77 -0.86
N TRP A 82 1.74 -11.53 -1.32
CA TRP A 82 2.92 -11.02 -2.00
C TRP A 82 4.15 -11.08 -1.12
N PHE A 83 4.04 -10.70 0.16
CA PHE A 83 5.14 -10.79 1.11
C PHE A 83 5.58 -12.25 1.35
N ARG A 84 4.64 -13.17 1.63
CA ARG A 84 4.94 -14.61 1.75
C ARG A 84 5.61 -15.16 0.49
N TYR A 85 5.14 -14.74 -0.69
CA TYR A 85 5.69 -15.15 -1.96
C TYR A 85 7.14 -14.69 -2.14
N LEU A 86 7.41 -13.40 -1.89
CA LEU A 86 8.77 -12.86 -1.98
C LEU A 86 9.73 -13.56 -1.03
N VAL A 87 9.35 -13.68 0.25
CA VAL A 87 10.21 -14.29 1.26
C VAL A 87 10.52 -15.75 0.92
N SER A 88 9.50 -16.55 0.58
CA SER A 88 9.69 -17.97 0.23
C SER A 88 10.51 -18.21 -1.04
N HIS A 89 10.58 -17.23 -1.94
CA HIS A 89 11.39 -17.30 -3.17
C HIS A 89 12.73 -16.57 -3.04
N SER A 90 13.02 -15.99 -1.88
CA SER A 90 14.30 -15.36 -1.59
C SER A 90 15.22 -16.37 -0.92
N ARG A 91 16.48 -16.40 -1.33
CA ARG A 91 17.53 -17.23 -0.73
C ARG A 91 18.86 -16.50 -0.76
N ALA A 92 19.68 -16.69 0.25
CA ALA A 92 21.03 -16.13 0.33
C ALA A 92 22.01 -17.31 0.51
N GLY A 93 22.61 -17.76 -0.59
CA GLY A 93 23.39 -19.00 -0.61
C GLY A 93 22.56 -20.19 -0.15
N ASN A 94 23.02 -20.87 0.90
CA ASN A 94 22.34 -22.01 1.54
C ASN A 94 21.28 -21.60 2.58
N VAL A 95 21.07 -20.29 2.81
CA VAL A 95 20.08 -19.78 3.75
C VAL A 95 18.75 -19.53 3.04
N LEU A 96 17.70 -20.18 3.52
CA LEU A 96 16.32 -20.03 3.09
C LEU A 96 15.58 -19.07 4.02
N PHE A 97 14.74 -18.22 3.45
CA PHE A 97 13.87 -17.34 4.22
C PHE A 97 12.44 -17.90 4.23
N ALA A 98 11.80 -17.83 5.38
CA ALA A 98 10.41 -18.22 5.55
C ALA A 98 9.65 -17.16 6.34
N THR A 99 8.34 -17.11 6.13
CA THR A 99 7.46 -16.23 6.90
C THR A 99 6.07 -16.82 7.02
N ALA A 100 5.46 -16.66 8.19
CA ALA A 100 4.12 -17.17 8.50
C ALA A 100 3.08 -16.04 8.60
N ILE A 101 3.38 -14.83 8.10
CA ILE A 101 2.45 -13.69 8.16
C ILE A 101 1.08 -14.08 7.63
N THR A 102 0.08 -13.98 8.50
CA THR A 102 -1.31 -14.27 8.15
C THR A 102 -2.00 -13.04 7.56
N THR A 103 -3.05 -13.26 6.78
CA THR A 103 -3.89 -12.17 6.28
C THR A 103 -4.61 -11.41 7.40
N TRP A 104 -4.92 -12.09 8.52
CA TRP A 104 -5.54 -11.46 9.69
C TRP A 104 -4.58 -10.54 10.44
N GLN A 105 -3.33 -10.98 10.68
CA GLN A 105 -2.29 -10.11 11.23
C GLN A 105 -2.06 -8.89 10.33
N MET A 106 -2.03 -9.09 9.00
CA MET A 106 -1.89 -8.01 8.03
C MET A 106 -3.08 -7.03 8.12
N TRP A 107 -4.31 -7.53 8.26
CA TRP A 107 -5.50 -6.69 8.42
C TRP A 107 -5.41 -5.78 9.65
N GLY A 108 -5.15 -6.34 10.83
CA GLY A 108 -5.00 -5.55 12.06
C GLY A 108 -3.84 -4.55 11.98
N PHE A 109 -2.75 -4.95 11.32
CA PHE A 109 -1.59 -4.10 11.10
C PHE A 109 -1.90 -2.89 10.20
N LEU A 110 -2.56 -3.11 9.05
CA LEU A 110 -2.93 -2.04 8.13
C LEU A 110 -3.97 -1.09 8.72
N VAL A 111 -5.01 -1.62 9.38
CA VAL A 111 -6.06 -0.79 9.99
C VAL A 111 -5.48 0.11 11.08
N LEU A 112 -4.65 -0.42 11.97
CA LEU A 112 -4.04 0.36 13.04
C LEU A 112 -3.07 1.41 12.51
N ASN A 113 -2.25 1.07 11.52
CA ASN A 113 -1.34 2.04 10.90
C ASN A 113 -2.10 3.14 10.14
N TYR A 114 -3.19 2.77 9.46
CA TYR A 114 -4.05 3.75 8.79
C TYR A 114 -4.67 4.71 9.81
N LEU A 115 -5.17 4.20 10.94
CA LEU A 115 -5.70 5.03 12.03
C LEU A 115 -4.63 5.99 12.56
N ILE A 116 -3.40 5.51 12.79
CA ILE A 116 -2.29 6.37 13.22
C ILE A 116 -2.06 7.50 12.22
N VAL A 117 -1.94 7.19 10.93
CA VAL A 117 -1.70 8.20 9.89
C VAL A 117 -2.82 9.21 9.82
N VAL A 118 -4.09 8.78 9.85
CA VAL A 118 -5.25 9.68 9.78
C VAL A 118 -5.34 10.57 11.02
N VAL A 119 -5.24 9.99 12.23
CA VAL A 119 -5.32 10.74 13.49
C VAL A 119 -4.17 11.74 13.64
N THR A 120 -2.98 11.39 13.15
CA THR A 120 -1.80 12.26 13.20
C THR A 120 -1.67 13.17 11.98
N LEU A 121 -2.65 13.17 11.06
CA LEU A 121 -2.59 13.89 9.78
C LEU A 121 -1.28 13.65 9.01
N GLY A 122 -0.75 12.43 9.09
CA GLY A 122 0.50 12.02 8.43
C GLY A 122 1.76 12.11 9.28
N LEU A 123 1.74 12.81 10.42
CA LEU A 123 2.93 12.98 11.27
C LEU A 123 3.41 11.66 11.91
N GLY A 124 2.51 10.68 12.05
CA GLY A 124 2.82 9.33 12.54
C GLY A 124 3.52 8.42 11.52
N TRP A 125 3.88 8.92 10.34
CA TRP A 125 4.53 8.11 9.30
C TRP A 125 5.82 7.41 9.75
N PRO A 126 6.78 8.09 10.44
CA PRO A 126 7.99 7.43 10.92
C PRO A 126 7.69 6.28 11.90
N TRP A 127 6.65 6.45 12.72
CA TRP A 127 6.21 5.42 13.67
C TRP A 127 5.63 4.19 12.96
N VAL A 128 4.83 4.40 11.91
CA VAL A 128 4.30 3.33 11.07
C VAL A 128 5.42 2.57 10.37
N MET A 129 6.45 3.27 9.88
CA MET A 129 7.65 2.63 9.33
C MET A 129 8.35 1.73 10.35
N HIS A 130 8.57 2.23 11.57
CA HIS A 130 9.18 1.44 12.64
C HIS A 130 8.35 0.18 12.97
N ARG A 131 7.01 0.31 13.08
CA ARG A 131 6.12 -0.84 13.27
C ARG A 131 6.21 -1.85 12.14
N THR A 132 6.38 -1.38 10.90
CA THR A 132 6.51 -2.25 9.70
C THR A 132 7.79 -3.05 9.76
N LEU A 133 8.91 -2.40 10.07
CA LEU A 133 10.20 -3.08 10.23
C LEU A 133 10.15 -4.10 11.38
N ARG A 134 9.50 -3.76 12.50
CA ARG A 134 9.34 -4.70 13.62
C ARG A 134 8.50 -5.93 13.26
N LEU A 135 7.42 -5.75 12.50
CA LEU A 135 6.60 -6.87 12.05
C LEU A 135 7.41 -7.78 11.11
N ILE A 136 8.09 -7.19 10.13
CA ILE A 136 8.92 -7.93 9.18
C ILE A 136 10.02 -8.70 9.91
N ALA A 137 10.77 -8.04 10.80
CA ALA A 137 11.86 -8.67 11.55
C ALA A 137 11.36 -9.79 12.49
N GLY A 138 10.18 -9.64 13.10
CA GLY A 138 9.62 -10.65 14.00
C GLY A 138 9.05 -11.88 13.27
N GLU A 139 8.59 -11.71 12.03
CA GLU A 139 7.93 -12.76 11.25
C GLU A 139 8.82 -13.36 10.16
N LEU A 140 10.08 -12.90 10.04
CA LEU A 140 11.07 -13.41 9.11
C LEU A 140 11.95 -14.45 9.80
N TRP A 141 11.86 -15.68 9.32
CA TRP A 141 12.62 -16.81 9.85
C TRP A 141 13.71 -17.20 8.86
N LEU A 142 14.91 -17.46 9.39
CA LEU A 142 16.07 -17.90 8.61
C LEU A 142 16.34 -19.37 8.89
N TYR A 143 16.46 -20.16 7.83
CA TYR A 143 16.79 -21.58 7.89
C TYR A 143 18.08 -21.85 7.13
N GLY A 144 19.06 -22.49 7.79
CA GLY A 144 20.35 -22.83 7.21
C GLY A 144 21.52 -22.14 7.93
N ALA A 145 22.73 -22.67 7.72
CA ALA A 145 23.96 -22.08 8.24
C ALA A 145 24.53 -21.10 7.20
N PRO A 146 24.72 -19.81 7.54
CA PRO A 146 25.43 -18.89 6.67
C PRO A 146 26.88 -19.35 6.51
N GLU A 147 27.31 -19.68 5.29
CA GLU A 147 28.72 -19.93 5.01
C GLU A 147 29.48 -18.59 4.96
N GLY A 148 29.83 -18.05 6.13
CA GLY A 148 30.55 -16.77 6.24
C GLY A 148 31.93 -16.76 5.57
N THR A 149 32.48 -17.93 5.25
CA THR A 149 33.74 -18.08 4.48
C THR A 149 33.59 -17.74 2.99
N SER A 150 32.36 -17.79 2.46
CA SER A 150 32.02 -17.40 1.09
C SER A 150 31.74 -15.90 0.95
N VAL A 151 31.35 -15.24 2.05
CA VAL A 151 31.10 -13.79 2.12
C VAL A 151 32.44 -13.07 2.30
N ARG A 152 33.15 -12.83 1.20
CA ARG A 152 34.33 -11.95 1.20
C ARG A 152 33.91 -10.53 0.90
N GLN A 153 34.36 -9.61 1.74
CA GLN A 153 34.46 -8.21 1.32
C GLN A 153 35.51 -8.15 0.19
N PRO A 154 35.27 -7.42 -0.91
CA PRO A 154 36.28 -7.18 -1.92
C PRO A 154 37.56 -6.69 -1.23
N ALA A 155 38.71 -7.28 -1.57
CA ALA A 155 40.00 -6.89 -1.00
C ALA A 155 40.35 -5.43 -1.37
N ASP A 156 39.77 -4.93 -2.46
CA ASP A 156 39.81 -3.53 -2.84
C ASP A 156 38.88 -2.73 -1.93
N ARG A 157 39.49 -2.15 -0.90
CA ARG A 157 38.83 -1.17 -0.03
C ARG A 157 38.36 -0.02 -0.92
N ALA A 158 37.03 0.16 -1.01
CA ALA A 158 36.47 1.29 -1.72
C ALA A 158 37.10 2.60 -1.19
N PRO A 159 37.62 3.47 -2.07
CA PRO A 159 38.24 4.74 -1.72
C PRO A 159 37.32 5.57 -0.82
N GLY A 160 37.92 6.27 0.16
CA GLY A 160 37.22 6.82 1.32
C GLY A 160 36.07 7.80 1.02
N PHE A 161 35.99 8.37 -0.18
CA PHE A 161 34.88 9.23 -0.62
C PHE A 161 34.76 9.27 -2.15
N GLY A 162 33.52 9.30 -2.66
CA GLY A 162 33.18 9.76 -4.04
C GLY A 162 33.41 8.79 -5.21
N GLU A 163 34.41 7.90 -5.13
CA GLU A 163 34.77 7.02 -6.25
C GLU A 163 33.93 5.73 -6.35
N GLY A 164 33.31 5.27 -5.26
CA GLY A 164 32.48 4.06 -5.29
C GLY A 164 31.18 4.18 -6.10
N LEU A 165 30.64 5.40 -6.27
CA LEU A 165 29.48 5.65 -7.13
C LEU A 165 29.89 5.64 -8.61
N LEU A 166 31.09 6.13 -8.93
CA LEU A 166 31.63 6.11 -10.29
C LEU A 166 31.92 4.67 -10.75
N ASP A 167 32.48 3.83 -9.88
CA ASP A 167 32.74 2.40 -10.14
C ASP A 167 31.45 1.60 -10.42
N MET A 168 30.34 1.91 -9.72
CA MET A 168 29.03 1.32 -10.01
C MET A 168 28.46 1.71 -11.38
N PHE A 169 28.82 2.89 -11.90
CA PHE A 169 28.40 3.35 -13.23
C PHE A 169 29.37 2.95 -14.34
N ASP A 170 30.59 2.53 -14.00
CA ASP A 170 31.61 2.05 -14.95
C ASP A 170 31.40 0.57 -15.40
N VAL A 171 30.27 -0.02 -15.03
CA VAL A 171 29.77 -1.34 -15.49
C VAL A 171 29.45 -1.38 -17.01
N SER A 172 29.94 -0.42 -17.79
CA SER A 172 29.89 -0.42 -19.27
C SER A 172 31.22 -0.78 -19.93
N GLY A 173 32.21 -1.24 -19.16
CA GLY A 173 33.53 -1.66 -19.63
C GLY A 173 33.73 -3.17 -19.84
N ILE A 174 32.72 -3.92 -20.30
CA ILE A 174 32.89 -5.19 -21.05
C ILE A 174 31.75 -5.31 -22.07
#